data_AF-A0ABF7QYS4-F1
#
_entry.id   AF-A0ABF7QYS4-F1
#
_cell.length_a   1.000
_cell.length_b   1.000
_cell.length_c   1.000
_cell.angle_alpha   90.00
_cell.angle_beta   90.00
_cell.angle_gamma   90.00
#
_symmetry.space_group_name_H-M   'P 1'
#
loop_
_entity.id
_entity.type
_entity.pdbx_description
1 polymer ?
#
loop_
_entity_poly.entity_id
_entity_poly.type
_entity_poly.pdbx_seq_one_letter_code
_entity_poly.pdbx_strand_id
1 'polypeptide(L)'
;MKHDFSPTTLRRQIAHLSDLDLVRTRYCYQIGSTFVACALVEDSVISSMLVCDRVKVNTVLREDISNWEKLLLKQKQLQDSTLGTLISLLSKQGIAPADLSYLRWLKSKRDFFIHRFFHTGAWPGDMSERDVDSLCRTLGALEIIFLRGARRMIHILGRAGLMRLEVLSEGVLAFNPDAFEGWDTEDHADSGLR
;
A
#
# COMPACT_ATOMS: atom_id res chain seq x y z
N MET A 1 -15.47 -28.37 -9.45
CA MET A 1 -14.77 -28.40 -10.75
C MET A 1 -13.29 -28.17 -10.50
N LYS A 2 -12.40 -29.10 -10.87
CA LYS A 2 -10.95 -28.81 -10.89
C LYS A 2 -10.66 -28.13 -12.22
N HIS A 3 -10.31 -26.85 -12.18
CA HIS A 3 -9.87 -26.13 -13.37
C HIS A 3 -8.42 -26.53 -13.68
N ASP A 4 -8.19 -27.14 -14.84
CA ASP A 4 -6.85 -27.43 -15.34
C ASP A 4 -6.27 -26.18 -16.01
N PHE A 5 -5.28 -25.57 -15.35
CA PHE A 5 -4.55 -24.41 -15.86
C PHE A 5 -3.17 -24.79 -16.41
N SER A 6 -2.99 -26.03 -16.88
CA SER A 6 -1.74 -26.41 -17.54
C SER A 6 -1.47 -25.51 -18.77
N PRO A 7 -0.19 -25.19 -19.07
CA PRO A 7 0.15 -24.33 -20.21
C PRO A 7 -0.42 -24.82 -21.55
N THR A 8 -0.53 -26.14 -21.73
CA THR A 8 -1.12 -26.80 -22.90
C THR A 8 -2.63 -26.53 -23.03
N THR A 9 -3.37 -26.62 -21.92
CA THR A 9 -4.81 -26.37 -21.89
C THR A 9 -5.10 -24.89 -22.12
N LEU A 10 -4.33 -23.99 -21.50
CA LEU A 10 -4.40 -22.54 -21.71
C LEU A 10 -4.15 -22.15 -23.17
N ARG A 11 -3.09 -22.68 -23.80
CA ARG A 11 -2.80 -22.40 -25.22
C ARG A 11 -3.96 -22.80 -26.13
N ARG A 12 -4.57 -23.96 -25.88
CA ARG A 12 -5.72 -24.43 -26.66
C ARG A 12 -6.94 -23.52 -26.48
N GLN A 13 -7.21 -23.07 -25.26
CA GLN A 13 -8.31 -22.14 -24.99
C GLN A 13 -8.09 -20.77 -25.66
N ILE A 14 -6.86 -20.26 -25.62
CA ILE A 14 -6.49 -18.98 -26.23
C ILE A 14 -6.54 -19.04 -27.77
N ALA A 15 -6.21 -20.19 -28.37
CA ALA A 15 -6.17 -20.36 -29.83
C ALA A 15 -7.51 -20.13 -30.54
N HIS A 16 -8.63 -20.16 -29.80
CA HIS A 16 -9.97 -19.91 -30.34
C HIS A 16 -10.47 -18.47 -30.13
N LEU A 17 -9.70 -17.64 -29.42
CA LEU A 17 -10.07 -16.24 -29.16
C LEU A 17 -9.77 -15.38 -30.39
N SER A 18 -10.68 -14.44 -30.69
CA SER A 18 -10.40 -13.40 -31.69
C SER A 18 -9.36 -12.40 -31.15
N ASP A 19 -8.72 -11.65 -32.05
CA ASP A 19 -7.80 -10.58 -31.64
C ASP A 19 -8.47 -9.57 -30.70
N LEU A 20 -9.74 -9.26 -30.93
CA LEU A 20 -10.53 -8.39 -30.06
C LEU A 20 -10.70 -8.99 -28.65
N ASP A 21 -10.95 -10.31 -28.56
CA ASP A 21 -11.06 -11.00 -27.26
C ASP A 21 -9.73 -11.04 -26.51
N LEU A 22 -8.61 -11.21 -27.23
CA LEU A 22 -7.27 -11.14 -26.66
C LEU A 22 -6.98 -9.74 -26.10
N VAL A 23 -7.33 -8.69 -26.86
CA VAL A 23 -7.16 -7.31 -26.43
C VAL A 23 -8.02 -7.01 -25.19
N ARG A 24 -9.28 -7.46 -25.16
CA ARG A 24 -10.18 -7.32 -24.00
C ARG A 24 -9.67 -8.11 -22.78
N THR A 25 -9.06 -9.28 -23.00
CA THR A 25 -8.44 -10.07 -21.92
C THR A 25 -7.27 -9.33 -21.30
N ARG A 26 -6.41 -8.70 -22.13
CA ARG A 26 -5.32 -7.84 -21.66
C ARG A 26 -5.85 -6.66 -20.84
N TYR A 27 -6.96 -6.06 -21.24
CA TYR A 27 -7.61 -5.00 -20.47
C TYR A 27 -8.06 -5.45 -19.08
N CYS A 28 -8.70 -6.62 -18.99
CA CYS A 28 -9.11 -7.20 -17.70
C CYS A 28 -7.90 -7.42 -16.77
N TYR A 29 -6.80 -7.97 -17.32
CA TYR A 29 -5.55 -8.12 -16.59
C TYR A 29 -5.04 -6.76 -16.10
N GLN A 30 -5.01 -5.76 -16.98
CA GLN A 30 -4.48 -4.44 -16.65
C GLN A 30 -5.31 -3.74 -15.57
N ILE A 31 -6.66 -3.83 -15.59
CA ILE A 31 -7.50 -3.33 -14.50
C ILE A 31 -7.13 -4.01 -13.18
N GLY A 32 -7.03 -5.35 -13.19
CA GLY A 32 -6.70 -6.13 -12.00
C GLY A 32 -5.34 -5.73 -11.42
N SER A 33 -4.31 -5.60 -12.28
CA SER A 33 -2.97 -5.18 -11.86
C SER A 33 -2.99 -3.78 -11.24
N THR A 34 -3.65 -2.82 -11.90
CA THR A 34 -3.80 -1.45 -11.38
C THR A 34 -4.58 -1.41 -10.06
N PHE A 35 -5.59 -2.27 -9.90
CA PHE A 35 -6.34 -2.40 -8.65
C PHE A 35 -5.46 -2.90 -7.50
N VAL A 36 -4.66 -3.93 -7.74
CA VAL A 36 -3.69 -4.43 -6.76
C VAL A 36 -2.67 -3.35 -6.39
N ALA A 37 -2.13 -2.63 -7.38
CA ALA A 37 -1.21 -1.52 -7.12
C ALA A 37 -1.86 -0.41 -6.29
N CYS A 38 -3.13 -0.09 -6.53
CA CYS A 38 -3.90 0.84 -5.72
C CYS A 38 -4.05 0.35 -4.26
N ALA A 39 -4.40 -0.93 -4.06
CA ALA A 39 -4.50 -1.52 -2.73
C ALA A 39 -3.16 -1.48 -1.98
N LEU A 40 -2.03 -1.72 -2.66
CA LEU A 40 -0.69 -1.62 -2.07
C LEU A 40 -0.38 -0.21 -1.52
N VAL A 41 -0.93 0.85 -2.12
CA VAL A 41 -0.80 2.21 -1.57
C VAL A 41 -1.55 2.31 -0.24
N GLU A 42 -2.79 1.84 -0.20
CA GLU A 42 -3.64 1.89 1.00
C GLU A 42 -3.01 1.07 2.14
N ASP A 43 -2.55 -0.15 1.84
CA ASP A 43 -1.84 -1.01 2.77
C ASP A 43 -0.53 -0.37 3.28
N SER A 44 0.22 0.31 2.41
CA SER A 44 1.44 1.01 2.80
C SER A 44 1.15 2.14 3.78
N VAL A 45 0.09 2.92 3.56
CA VAL A 45 -0.35 3.98 4.48
C VAL A 45 -0.74 3.37 5.83
N ILE A 46 -1.61 2.35 5.83
CA ILE A 46 -2.11 1.70 7.04
C ILE A 46 -0.95 1.08 7.83
N SER A 47 -0.10 0.30 7.16
CA SER A 47 1.05 -0.37 7.79
C SER A 47 2.00 0.64 8.41
N SER A 48 2.28 1.73 7.71
CA SER A 48 3.18 2.75 8.24
C SER A 48 2.57 3.49 9.43
N MET A 49 1.26 3.79 9.40
CA MET A 49 0.56 4.37 10.54
C MET A 49 0.56 3.45 11.77
N LEU A 50 0.40 2.14 11.58
CA LEU A 50 0.50 1.15 12.66
C LEU A 50 1.90 1.10 13.29
N VAL A 51 2.97 1.26 12.50
CA VAL A 51 4.35 1.31 13.02
C VAL A 51 4.58 2.58 13.83
N CYS A 52 4.09 3.73 13.38
CA CYS A 52 4.18 4.99 14.12
C CYS A 52 3.45 4.91 15.48
N ASP A 53 2.30 4.23 15.55
CA ASP A 53 1.49 4.11 16.77
C ASP A 53 1.99 3.05 17.77
N ARG A 54 2.70 2.01 17.32
CA ARG A 54 3.20 0.91 18.17
C ARG A 54 4.07 1.37 19.36
N VAL A 55 4.69 2.54 19.29
CA VAL A 55 5.52 3.09 20.36
C VAL A 55 4.72 3.67 21.53
N LYS A 56 3.57 4.32 21.28
CA LYS A 56 2.68 4.76 22.40
C LYS A 56 2.14 3.57 23.19
N VAL A 57 2.15 2.40 22.58
CA VAL A 57 1.64 1.15 23.15
C VAL A 57 2.77 0.40 23.87
N ASN A 58 4.01 0.42 23.35
CA ASN A 58 5.17 -0.20 24.00
C ASN A 58 5.67 0.53 25.25
N THR A 59 5.47 1.84 25.39
CA THR A 59 5.77 2.56 26.65
C THR A 59 4.89 2.13 27.84
N VAL A 60 3.84 1.35 27.59
CA VAL A 60 2.85 0.91 28.59
C VAL A 60 2.82 -0.62 28.78
N LEU A 61 3.46 -1.39 27.89
CA LEU A 61 3.31 -2.84 27.85
C LEU A 61 4.53 -3.57 28.40
N ARG A 62 4.55 -3.73 29.73
CA ARG A 62 5.23 -4.87 30.35
C ARG A 62 4.33 -6.10 30.53
N GLU A 63 3.01 -6.00 30.31
CA GLU A 63 2.07 -7.14 30.32
C GLU A 63 0.71 -6.65 29.78
N ASP A 64 0.15 -7.21 28.67
CA ASP A 64 -1.32 -7.34 28.49
C ASP A 64 -1.78 -7.93 27.14
N ILE A 65 -2.71 -8.91 27.21
CA ILE A 65 -3.55 -9.37 26.09
C ILE A 65 -4.56 -8.29 25.66
N SER A 66 -4.99 -7.42 26.59
CA SER A 66 -5.96 -6.34 26.33
C SER A 66 -5.45 -5.30 25.32
N ASN A 67 -4.14 -5.01 25.33
CA ASN A 67 -3.56 -4.05 24.40
C ASN A 67 -3.37 -4.65 23.00
N TRP A 68 -3.19 -5.97 22.91
CA TRP A 68 -3.21 -6.70 21.64
C TRP A 68 -4.60 -6.64 20.99
N GLU A 69 -5.66 -6.83 21.77
CA GLU A 69 -7.04 -6.68 21.29
C GLU A 69 -7.35 -5.25 20.84
N LYS A 70 -6.92 -4.22 21.57
CA LYS A 70 -7.03 -2.81 21.14
C LYS A 70 -6.28 -2.55 19.83
N LEU A 71 -5.13 -3.19 19.62
CA LEU A 71 -4.34 -3.05 18.41
C LEU A 71 -5.02 -3.73 17.21
N LEU A 72 -5.59 -4.92 17.40
CA LEU A 72 -6.40 -5.60 16.38
C LEU A 72 -7.67 -4.80 16.04
N LEU A 73 -8.34 -4.23 17.03
CA LEU A 73 -9.50 -3.36 16.83
C LEU A 73 -9.12 -2.10 16.04
N LYS A 74 -7.96 -1.51 16.32
CA LYS A 74 -7.44 -0.35 15.59
C LYS A 74 -7.00 -0.70 14.18
N GLN A 75 -6.32 -1.82 13.97
CA GLN A 75 -5.98 -2.32 12.64
C GLN A 75 -7.25 -2.46 11.81
N LYS A 76 -8.30 -3.07 12.37
CA LYS A 76 -9.61 -3.18 11.73
C LYS A 76 -10.21 -1.80 11.42
N GLN A 77 -10.19 -0.87 12.38
CA GLN A 77 -10.66 0.52 12.15
C GLN A 77 -9.86 1.27 11.07
N LEU A 78 -8.55 1.05 10.97
CA LEU A 78 -7.69 1.67 9.96
C LEU A 78 -7.89 1.03 8.58
N GLN A 79 -8.11 -0.28 8.52
CA GLN A 79 -8.52 -0.98 7.31
C GLN A 79 -9.91 -0.53 6.82
N ASP A 80 -10.81 -0.21 7.75
CA ASP A 80 -12.13 0.35 7.45
C ASP A 80 -12.06 1.87 7.14
N SER A 81 -10.92 2.52 7.37
CA SER A 81 -10.73 3.95 7.15
C SER A 81 -10.31 4.26 5.72
N THR A 82 -10.94 5.26 5.10
CA THR A 82 -10.57 5.70 3.75
C THR A 82 -9.19 6.36 3.72
N LEU A 83 -8.49 6.27 2.59
CA LEU A 83 -7.25 7.00 2.33
C LEU A 83 -7.36 8.51 2.64
N GLY A 84 -8.53 9.12 2.44
CA GLY A 84 -8.78 10.51 2.81
C GLY A 84 -8.74 10.78 4.32
N THR A 85 -9.30 9.87 5.11
CA THR A 85 -9.23 9.93 6.58
C THR A 85 -7.80 9.79 7.06
N LEU A 86 -7.04 8.87 6.49
CA LEU A 86 -5.62 8.64 6.83
C LEU A 86 -4.77 9.87 6.51
N ILE A 87 -4.97 10.51 5.35
CA ILE A 87 -4.28 11.76 5.00
C ILE A 87 -4.62 12.89 5.97
N SER A 88 -5.88 12.98 6.43
CA SER A 88 -6.30 13.98 7.42
C SER A 88 -5.58 13.76 8.76
N LEU A 89 -5.46 12.52 9.21
CA LEU A 89 -4.71 12.18 10.43
C LEU A 89 -3.23 12.55 10.30
N LEU A 90 -2.62 12.18 9.17
CA LEU A 90 -1.22 12.51 8.85
C LEU A 90 -0.96 14.03 8.78
N SER A 91 -1.92 14.83 8.31
CA SER A 91 -1.78 16.29 8.24
C SER A 91 -1.61 16.97 9.60
N LYS A 92 -2.05 16.32 10.68
CA LYS A 92 -1.91 16.83 12.06
C LYS A 92 -0.53 16.56 12.67
N GLN A 93 0.32 15.77 11.99
CA GLN A 93 1.59 15.27 12.50
C GLN A 93 2.81 16.00 11.90
N GLY A 94 2.66 17.26 11.46
CA GLY A 94 3.79 18.08 11.00
C GLY A 94 4.38 17.70 9.65
N ILE A 95 3.66 16.95 8.80
CA ILE A 95 4.11 16.61 7.44
C ILE A 95 4.28 17.88 6.59
N ALA A 96 5.38 17.94 5.85
CA ALA A 96 5.69 19.05 4.96
C ALA A 96 4.54 19.33 3.95
N PRO A 97 4.20 20.60 3.66
CA PRO A 97 3.10 20.93 2.74
C PRO A 97 3.20 20.27 1.36
N ALA A 98 4.42 20.11 0.83
CA ALA A 98 4.66 19.44 -0.45
C ALA A 98 4.28 17.95 -0.43
N ASP A 99 4.59 17.25 0.67
CA ASP A 99 4.23 15.84 0.83
C ASP A 99 2.74 15.67 1.06
N LEU A 100 2.11 16.58 1.82
CA LEU A 100 0.65 16.59 1.98
C LEU A 100 -0.07 16.84 0.66
N SER A 101 0.45 17.75 -0.18
CA SER A 101 -0.04 17.99 -1.54
C SER A 101 0.09 16.75 -2.42
N TYR A 102 1.23 16.05 -2.34
CA TYR A 102 1.44 14.80 -3.05
C TYR A 102 0.45 13.71 -2.62
N LEU A 103 0.20 13.55 -1.32
CA LEU A 103 -0.78 12.57 -0.82
C LEU A 103 -2.21 12.88 -1.27
N ARG A 104 -2.61 14.16 -1.27
CA ARG A 104 -3.91 14.60 -1.81
C ARG A 104 -4.02 14.33 -3.32
N TRP A 105 -2.95 14.55 -4.06
CA TRP A 105 -2.88 14.20 -5.48
C TRP A 105 -2.98 12.68 -5.68
N LEU A 106 -2.31 11.87 -4.86
CA LEU A 106 -2.40 10.42 -4.94
C LEU A 106 -3.82 9.91 -4.68
N LYS A 107 -4.50 10.48 -3.67
CA LYS A 107 -5.92 10.23 -3.40
C LYS A 107 -6.79 10.57 -4.62
N SER A 108 -6.58 11.71 -5.26
CA SER A 108 -7.39 12.08 -6.43
C SER A 108 -7.21 11.11 -7.61
N LYS A 109 -6.02 10.52 -7.77
CA LYS A 109 -5.78 9.45 -8.76
C LYS A 109 -6.51 8.16 -8.41
N ARG A 110 -6.52 7.77 -7.13
CA ARG A 110 -7.30 6.64 -6.64
C ARG A 110 -8.79 6.84 -6.87
N ASP A 111 -9.32 8.00 -6.49
CA ASP A 111 -10.76 8.31 -6.66
C ASP A 111 -11.15 8.33 -8.14
N PHE A 112 -10.30 8.93 -8.99
CA PHE A 112 -10.48 8.87 -10.45
C PHE A 112 -10.52 7.42 -10.95
N PHE A 113 -9.59 6.56 -10.52
CA PHE A 113 -9.54 5.16 -10.92
C PHE A 113 -10.81 4.42 -10.51
N ILE A 114 -11.21 4.51 -9.24
CA ILE A 114 -12.43 3.84 -8.75
C ILE A 114 -13.66 4.35 -9.49
N HIS A 115 -13.82 5.66 -9.61
CA HIS A 115 -14.97 6.24 -10.31
C HIS A 115 -15.02 5.82 -11.78
N ARG A 116 -13.90 5.95 -12.50
CA ARG A 116 -13.84 5.67 -13.93
C ARG A 116 -14.04 4.19 -14.26
N PHE A 117 -13.41 3.30 -13.50
CA PHE A 117 -13.35 1.88 -13.88
C PHE A 117 -14.38 1.01 -13.17
N PHE A 118 -14.95 1.45 -12.05
CA PHE A 118 -15.94 0.67 -11.29
C PHE A 118 -17.34 1.32 -11.23
N HIS A 119 -17.45 2.65 -11.34
CA HIS A 119 -18.76 3.32 -11.34
C HIS A 119 -19.27 3.66 -12.74
N THR A 120 -18.40 4.15 -13.64
CA THR A 120 -18.84 4.52 -15.00
C THR A 120 -18.94 3.34 -15.99
N GLY A 121 -18.77 2.10 -15.53
CA GLY A 121 -19.09 0.90 -16.32
C GLY A 121 -18.21 0.69 -17.55
N ALA A 122 -16.89 0.87 -17.42
CA ALA A 122 -15.93 0.61 -18.50
C ALA A 122 -15.71 -0.90 -18.71
N TRP A 123 -16.77 -1.61 -19.12
CA TRP A 123 -16.79 -3.06 -19.28
C TRP A 123 -16.18 -3.49 -20.63
N PRO A 124 -15.36 -4.57 -20.65
CA PRO A 124 -14.65 -5.01 -21.85
C PRO A 124 -15.56 -5.40 -23.02
N GLY A 125 -16.78 -5.89 -22.74
CA GLY A 125 -17.68 -6.44 -23.76
C GLY A 125 -18.13 -5.42 -24.83
N ASP A 126 -18.19 -4.15 -24.46
CA ASP A 126 -18.69 -3.07 -25.31
C ASP A 126 -17.57 -2.24 -25.97
N MET A 127 -16.30 -2.59 -25.72
CA MET A 127 -15.16 -1.78 -26.14
C MET A 127 -14.61 -2.20 -27.51
N SER A 128 -14.22 -1.21 -28.30
CA SER A 128 -13.36 -1.43 -29.47
C SER A 128 -11.90 -1.64 -29.04
N GLU A 129 -11.07 -2.17 -29.95
CA GLU A 129 -9.62 -2.31 -29.74
C GLU A 129 -8.97 -0.97 -29.35
N ARG A 130 -9.39 0.12 -30.00
CA ARG A 130 -8.85 1.47 -29.75
C ARG A 130 -9.22 1.98 -28.37
N ASP A 131 -10.44 1.70 -27.90
CA ASP A 131 -10.89 2.07 -26.55
C ASP A 131 -10.05 1.32 -25.51
N VAL A 132 -9.86 0.03 -25.73
CA VAL A 132 -9.03 -0.81 -24.86
C VAL A 132 -7.59 -0.29 -24.79
N ASP A 133 -6.96 0.01 -25.92
CA ASP A 133 -5.59 0.54 -25.96
C ASP A 133 -5.45 1.84 -25.16
N SER A 134 -6.39 2.77 -25.36
CA SER A 134 -6.42 4.06 -24.67
C SER A 134 -6.56 3.88 -23.15
N LEU A 135 -7.47 3.01 -22.73
CA LEU A 135 -7.70 2.74 -21.31
C LEU A 135 -6.54 1.96 -20.68
N CYS A 136 -5.93 1.00 -21.39
CA CYS A 136 -4.75 0.28 -20.91
C CYS A 136 -3.57 1.22 -20.65
N ARG A 137 -3.34 2.22 -21.52
CA ARG A 137 -2.30 3.25 -21.27
C ARG A 137 -2.59 4.05 -20.02
N THR A 138 -3.86 4.44 -19.82
CA THR A 138 -4.29 5.17 -18.62
C THR A 138 -4.08 4.33 -17.36
N LEU A 139 -4.47 3.05 -17.40
CA LEU A 139 -4.31 2.11 -16.30
C LEU A 139 -2.83 1.85 -15.98
N GLY A 140 -1.98 1.65 -16.99
CA GLY A 140 -0.54 1.49 -16.80
C GLY A 140 0.12 2.73 -16.17
N ALA A 141 -0.30 3.94 -16.57
CA ALA A 141 0.15 5.17 -15.94
C ALA A 141 -0.29 5.25 -14.46
N LEU A 142 -1.54 4.91 -14.16
CA LEU A 142 -2.06 4.87 -12.79
C LEU A 142 -1.34 3.82 -11.94
N GLU A 143 -1.08 2.64 -12.47
CA GLU A 143 -0.34 1.57 -11.81
C GLU A 143 1.06 2.03 -11.38
N ILE A 144 1.81 2.66 -12.30
CA ILE A 144 3.13 3.24 -11.98
C ILE A 144 3.01 4.29 -10.87
N ILE A 145 1.98 5.15 -10.93
CA ILE A 145 1.74 6.17 -9.92
C ILE A 145 1.50 5.52 -8.55
N PHE A 146 0.66 4.48 -8.48
CA PHE A 146 0.35 3.80 -7.23
C PHE A 146 1.57 3.06 -6.67
N LEU A 147 2.30 2.30 -7.48
CA LEU A 147 3.53 1.62 -7.04
C LEU A 147 4.57 2.62 -6.51
N ARG A 148 4.72 3.78 -7.15
CA ARG A 148 5.59 4.86 -6.65
C ARG A 148 5.06 5.47 -5.36
N GLY A 149 3.75 5.67 -5.26
CA GLY A 149 3.09 6.18 -4.06
C GLY A 149 3.33 5.28 -2.84
N ALA A 150 3.15 3.97 -2.99
CA ALA A 150 3.40 2.98 -1.95
C ALA A 150 4.86 3.04 -1.45
N ARG A 151 5.83 3.08 -2.37
CA ARG A 151 7.26 3.20 -2.00
C ARG A 151 7.59 4.53 -1.33
N ARG A 152 6.97 5.63 -1.78
CA ARG A 152 7.26 6.97 -1.28
C ARG A 152 6.73 7.22 0.14
N MET A 153 5.74 6.44 0.59
CA MET A 153 5.10 6.61 1.90
C MET A 153 6.11 6.61 3.06
N ILE A 154 6.99 5.60 3.07
CA ILE A 154 8.04 5.44 4.09
C ILE A 154 8.95 6.67 4.15
N HIS A 155 9.32 7.22 2.99
CA HIS A 155 10.15 8.43 2.94
C HIS A 155 9.43 9.69 3.40
N ILE A 156 8.12 9.81 3.16
CA ILE A 156 7.31 10.94 3.66
C ILE A 156 7.29 10.91 5.19
N LEU A 157 7.07 9.74 5.77
CA LEU A 157 7.02 9.57 7.23
C LEU A 157 8.39 9.74 7.87
N GLY A 158 9.45 9.26 7.21
CA GLY A 158 10.82 9.49 7.65
C GLY A 158 11.19 10.97 7.70
N ARG A 159 10.83 11.74 6.65
CA ARG A 159 11.04 13.20 6.64
C ARG A 159 10.23 13.93 7.71
N ALA A 160 9.05 13.42 8.05
CA ALA A 160 8.21 13.98 9.11
C ALA A 160 8.69 13.60 10.53
N GLY A 161 9.78 12.83 10.65
CA GLY A 161 10.29 12.35 11.94
C GLY A 161 9.43 11.25 12.57
N LEU A 162 8.45 10.72 11.83
CA LEU A 162 7.54 9.67 12.32
C LEU A 162 8.15 8.26 12.21
N MET A 163 9.22 8.12 11.41
CA MET A 163 10.01 6.90 11.29
C MET A 163 11.49 7.24 11.18
N ARG A 164 12.37 6.40 11.73
CA ARG A 164 13.78 6.38 11.36
C ARG A 164 13.97 5.50 10.14
N LEU A 165 14.78 5.99 9.22
CA LEU A 165 15.15 5.27 8.00
C LEU A 165 16.65 5.01 8.05
N GLU A 166 17.00 3.73 8.03
CA GLU A 166 18.38 3.28 7.88
C GLU A 166 18.55 2.72 6.48
N VAL A 167 19.47 3.33 5.71
CA VAL A 167 19.75 2.92 4.33
C VAL A 167 20.78 1.80 4.36
N LEU A 168 20.39 0.64 3.86
CA LEU A 168 21.23 -0.54 3.71
C LEU A 168 21.69 -0.67 2.24
N SER A 169 22.65 -1.55 1.96
CA SER A 169 23.17 -1.77 0.60
C SER A 169 22.11 -2.20 -0.41
N GLU A 170 21.06 -2.90 0.04
CA GLU A 170 19.99 -3.44 -0.83
C GLU A 170 18.58 -2.92 -0.50
N GLY A 171 18.45 -1.94 0.41
CA GLY A 171 17.13 -1.49 0.81
C GLY A 171 17.12 -0.42 1.90
N VAL A 172 15.92 -0.17 2.44
CA VAL A 172 15.73 0.76 3.54
C VAL A 172 15.01 0.03 4.65
N LEU A 173 15.64 -0.01 5.83
CA LEU A 173 14.98 -0.43 7.04
C LEU A 173 14.25 0.79 7.62
N ALA A 174 12.93 0.67 7.74
CA ALA A 174 12.10 1.70 8.33
C ALA A 174 11.57 1.20 9.66
N PHE A 175 11.92 1.90 10.74
CA PHE A 175 11.51 1.55 12.09
C PHE A 175 11.09 2.80 12.84
N ASN A 176 10.35 2.61 13.92
CA ASN A 176 9.96 3.71 14.76
C ASN A 176 11.18 4.19 15.57
N PRO A 177 11.52 5.50 15.60
CA PRO A 177 12.66 6.03 16.35
C PRO A 177 12.72 5.55 17.80
N ASP A 178 11.56 5.40 18.43
CA ASP A 178 11.46 5.13 19.86
C ASP A 178 11.26 3.63 20.16
N ALA A 179 11.31 2.76 19.13
CA ALA A 179 11.12 1.31 19.31
C ALA A 179 12.22 0.64 20.16
N PHE A 180 13.36 1.31 20.31
CA PHE A 180 14.54 0.80 21.02
C PHE A 180 15.03 1.72 22.15
N GLU A 181 14.30 2.79 22.48
CA GLU A 181 14.61 3.62 23.65
C GLU A 181 14.39 2.77 24.93
N GLY A 182 15.48 2.24 25.48
CA GLY A 182 15.50 1.37 26.67
C GLY A 182 16.33 0.09 26.54
N TRP A 183 16.87 -0.23 25.35
CA TRP A 183 17.77 -1.38 25.18
C TRP A 183 19.24 -1.08 25.54
N ASP A 184 19.63 0.20 25.60
CA ASP A 184 21.03 0.62 25.79
C ASP A 184 21.40 0.98 27.26
N THR A 185 20.58 0.63 28.26
CA THR A 185 20.85 1.07 29.65
C THR A 185 21.00 0.00 30.72
N GLU A 186 20.91 -1.30 30.44
CA GLU A 186 21.19 -2.33 31.46
C GLU A 186 22.05 -3.48 30.90
N ASP A 187 23.12 -3.81 31.65
CA ASP A 187 23.93 -5.04 31.62
C ASP A 187 25.29 -5.12 30.90
N HIS A 188 26.12 -4.06 30.89
CA HIS A 188 27.58 -4.21 30.73
C HIS A 188 28.44 -3.49 31.78
N ALA A 189 27.92 -3.30 32.99
CA ALA A 189 28.70 -2.73 34.10
C ALA A 189 28.38 -3.39 35.45
N ASP A 190 28.59 -4.70 35.59
CA ASP A 190 29.22 -5.29 36.79
C ASP A 190 29.31 -6.81 36.67
N SER A 191 30.50 -7.31 36.34
CA SER A 191 30.93 -8.62 36.88
C SER A 191 32.38 -8.47 37.33
N GLY A 192 32.56 -7.66 38.38
CA GLY A 192 33.70 -7.79 39.28
C GLY A 192 33.69 -9.19 39.90
N LEU A 193 34.45 -10.10 39.30
CA LEU A 193 34.81 -11.38 39.90
C LEU A 193 35.79 -11.12 41.05
N ARG A 194 35.28 -11.32 42.27
CA ARG A 194 36.07 -11.78 43.41
C ARG A 194 36.56 -13.20 43.15
#